data_AF-A0A1G6H3N5-F1
#
_entry.id   AF-A0A1G6H3N5-F1
#
_cell.length_a   1.000
_cell.length_b   1.000
_cell.length_c   1.000
_cell.angle_alpha   90.00
_cell.angle_beta   90.00
_cell.angle_gamma   90.00
#
_symmetry.space_group_name_H-M   'P 1'
#
loop_
_entity.id
_entity.type
_entity.pdbx_description
1 polymer ?
#
loop_
_entity_poly.entity_id
_entity_poly.type
_entity_poly.pdbx_seq_one_letter_code
_entity_poly.pdbx_strand_id
1 'polypeptide(L)'
;MTKKLSIVTFMIINGLLAFMMIVTLMECQDANLTGNNPITTSNTFYLLQLGQTSPVYSIVMLCVLTICGSFLFVYMKNNAMFYSLISRIGYRRFLKKGLIASFCTGAGLALVMFFYHLITLTLFIRPLSVTPIQSYIADTIAFFDDGNLWSTVQFCTLSALGWGVYAIFVFSINLWIKKTPLAIGAGSLVGVVLFMVPALMAQVLNGFLAGLFYTFQLSTLLVPGTVTYRVIPLDHTVSYFPYSVAIYLGLAMLSMYLWKKQKEQSV
;
A
#
# COMPACT_ATOMS: atom_id res chain seq x y z
N MET A 1 13.69 -27.17 -15.21
CA MET A 1 12.42 -26.52 -14.79
C MET A 1 12.63 -25.09 -14.28
N THR A 2 13.75 -24.80 -13.62
CA THR A 2 14.15 -23.46 -13.10
C THR A 2 14.28 -22.35 -14.15
N LYS A 3 14.80 -22.62 -15.36
CA LYS A 3 14.93 -21.60 -16.42
C LYS A 3 13.59 -21.08 -16.97
N LYS A 4 12.60 -21.96 -17.17
CA LYS A 4 11.25 -21.55 -17.64
C LYS A 4 10.51 -20.72 -16.59
N LEU A 5 10.65 -21.07 -15.31
CA LEU A 5 10.08 -20.30 -14.21
C LEU A 5 10.72 -18.91 -14.13
N SER A 6 12.05 -18.81 -14.26
CA SER A 6 12.78 -17.54 -14.29
C SER A 6 12.34 -16.63 -15.45
N ILE A 7 12.10 -17.19 -16.64
CA ILE A 7 11.63 -16.41 -17.81
C ILE A 7 10.21 -15.90 -17.59
N VAL A 8 9.30 -16.74 -17.08
CA VAL A 8 7.91 -16.33 -16.81
C VAL A 8 7.86 -15.26 -15.72
N THR A 9 8.63 -15.41 -14.63
CA THR A 9 8.72 -14.39 -13.58
C THR A 9 9.30 -13.09 -14.13
N PHE A 10 10.32 -13.15 -14.99
CA PHE A 10 10.88 -11.98 -15.65
C PHE A 10 9.86 -11.29 -16.57
N MET A 11 9.08 -12.03 -17.35
CA MET A 11 8.03 -11.47 -18.20
C MET A 11 6.91 -10.80 -17.39
N ILE A 12 6.50 -11.39 -16.27
CA ILE A 12 5.48 -10.80 -15.39
C ILE A 12 5.98 -9.49 -14.78
N ILE A 13 7.21 -9.46 -14.27
CA ILE A 13 7.82 -8.24 -13.69
C ILE A 13 7.93 -7.14 -14.75
N ASN A 14 8.42 -7.47 -15.95
CA ASN A 14 8.51 -6.49 -17.04
C ASN A 14 7.14 -6.01 -17.51
N GLY A 15 6.14 -6.90 -17.59
CA GLY A 15 4.77 -6.51 -17.93
C GLY A 15 4.16 -5.57 -16.88
N LEU A 16 4.44 -5.81 -15.60
CA LEU A 16 4.01 -4.94 -14.51
C LEU A 16 4.70 -3.57 -14.58
N LEU A 17 6.01 -3.54 -14.81
CA LEU A 17 6.78 -2.31 -14.98
C LEU A 17 6.32 -1.51 -16.21
N ALA A 18 6.08 -2.19 -17.35
CA ALA A 18 5.57 -1.57 -18.56
C ALA A 18 4.16 -0.99 -18.35
N PHE A 19 3.28 -1.71 -17.64
CA PHE A 19 1.97 -1.18 -17.25
C PHE A 19 2.11 0.07 -16.36
N MET A 20 3.01 0.05 -15.37
CA MET A 20 3.28 1.24 -14.55
C MET A 20 3.85 2.40 -15.39
N MET A 21 4.71 2.11 -16.37
CA MET A 21 5.23 3.10 -17.32
C MET A 21 4.11 3.74 -18.14
N ILE A 22 3.19 2.95 -18.68
CA ILE A 22 2.10 3.45 -19.51
C ILE A 22 1.17 4.34 -18.68
N VAL A 23 0.77 3.90 -17.49
CA VAL A 23 -0.10 4.70 -16.60
C VAL A 23 0.58 6.00 -16.20
N THR A 24 1.85 5.94 -15.79
CA THR A 24 2.61 7.16 -15.44
C THR A 24 2.77 8.09 -16.63
N LEU A 25 3.02 7.58 -17.84
CA LEU A 25 3.15 8.40 -19.06
C LEU A 25 1.83 9.06 -19.49
N MET A 26 0.70 8.36 -19.37
CA MET A 26 -0.62 8.94 -19.66
C MET A 26 -0.89 10.14 -18.73
N GLU A 27 -0.57 10.00 -17.45
CA GLU A 27 -0.70 11.08 -16.46
C GLU A 27 0.29 12.21 -16.70
N CYS A 28 1.51 11.90 -17.15
CA CYS A 28 2.48 12.91 -17.59
C CYS A 28 1.95 13.72 -18.79
N GLN A 29 1.23 13.09 -19.73
CA GLN A 29 0.64 13.78 -20.87
C GLN A 29 -0.49 14.72 -20.45
N ASP A 30 -1.39 14.26 -19.58
CA ASP A 30 -2.48 15.10 -19.04
C ASP A 30 -1.94 16.27 -18.20
N ALA A 31 -0.88 16.05 -17.42
CA ALA A 31 -0.18 17.10 -16.68
C ALA A 31 0.54 18.12 -17.59
N ASN A 32 1.08 17.68 -18.73
CA ASN A 32 1.72 18.58 -19.71
C ASN A 32 0.69 19.42 -20.50
N LEU A 33 -0.53 18.92 -20.68
CA LEU A 33 -1.63 19.66 -21.34
C LEU A 33 -2.19 20.80 -20.46
N THR A 34 -1.98 20.75 -19.14
CA THR A 34 -2.48 21.74 -18.17
C THR A 34 -1.54 22.91 -17.90
N GLY A 35 -0.44 23.02 -18.65
CA GLY A 35 0.52 24.13 -18.58
C GLY A 35 1.69 23.89 -17.63
N ASN A 36 2.90 24.27 -18.08
CA ASN A 36 4.18 24.04 -17.43
C ASN A 36 4.36 24.78 -16.09
N ASN A 37 3.69 24.34 -15.02
CA ASN A 37 3.92 24.83 -13.66
C ASN A 37 4.77 23.83 -12.86
N PRO A 38 5.79 24.26 -12.11
CA PRO A 38 6.55 23.39 -11.18
C PRO A 38 5.67 22.67 -10.15
N ILE A 39 4.51 23.27 -9.85
CA ILE A 39 3.43 22.73 -9.01
C ILE A 39 2.83 21.44 -9.61
N THR A 40 3.02 21.16 -10.91
CA THR A 40 2.45 19.96 -11.54
C THR A 40 3.24 18.70 -11.19
N THR A 41 4.57 18.73 -11.04
CA THR A 41 5.35 17.48 -10.92
C THR A 41 5.23 16.82 -9.53
N SER A 42 5.33 17.62 -8.45
CA SER A 42 5.16 17.12 -7.08
C SER A 42 3.71 16.69 -6.83
N ASN A 43 2.75 17.51 -7.26
CA ASN A 43 1.33 17.18 -7.17
C ASN A 43 0.98 15.91 -7.96
N THR A 44 1.47 15.75 -9.19
CA THR A 44 1.28 14.51 -9.98
C THR A 44 1.89 13.30 -9.28
N PHE A 45 3.04 13.43 -8.60
CA PHE A 45 3.60 12.34 -7.78
C PHE A 45 2.64 11.93 -6.66
N TYR A 46 2.13 12.86 -5.85
CA TYR A 46 1.24 12.55 -4.73
C TYR A 46 -0.12 12.00 -5.20
N LEU A 47 -0.65 12.51 -6.31
CA LEU A 47 -1.90 12.01 -6.93
C LEU A 47 -1.76 10.58 -7.48
N LEU A 48 -0.60 10.26 -8.10
CA LEU A 48 -0.28 8.90 -8.55
C LEU A 48 -0.28 7.90 -7.39
N GLN A 49 0.14 8.30 -6.18
CA GLN A 49 0.14 7.40 -5.03
C GLN A 49 -1.26 7.11 -4.48
N LEU A 50 -2.21 8.01 -4.68
CA LEU A 50 -3.62 7.77 -4.35
C LEU A 50 -4.32 6.89 -5.37
N GLY A 51 -3.70 6.66 -6.54
CA GLY A 51 -4.32 5.93 -7.63
C GLY A 51 -5.60 6.59 -8.14
N GLN A 52 -5.68 7.92 -8.01
CA GLN A 52 -6.74 8.74 -8.62
C GLN A 52 -6.66 8.74 -10.15
N THR A 53 -5.54 8.26 -10.69
CA THR A 53 -5.21 8.15 -12.10
C THR A 53 -5.89 6.96 -12.76
N SER A 54 -5.94 5.81 -12.08
CA SER A 54 -6.67 4.63 -12.58
C SER A 54 -7.08 3.69 -11.44
N PRO A 55 -8.38 3.39 -11.27
CA PRO A 55 -8.83 2.39 -10.30
C PRO A 55 -8.22 1.00 -10.54
N VAL A 56 -7.96 0.66 -11.81
CA VAL A 56 -7.32 -0.62 -12.17
C VAL A 56 -5.89 -0.67 -11.65
N TYR A 57 -5.15 0.43 -11.79
CA TYR A 57 -3.80 0.55 -11.25
C TYR A 57 -3.80 0.33 -9.73
N SER A 58 -4.69 1.00 -9.01
CA SER A 58 -4.84 0.86 -7.54
C SER A 58 -5.12 -0.59 -7.13
N ILE A 59 -6.03 -1.27 -7.84
CA ILE A 59 -6.39 -2.67 -7.58
C ILE A 59 -5.18 -3.60 -7.80
N VAL A 60 -4.45 -3.41 -8.90
CA VAL A 60 -3.25 -4.19 -9.20
C VAL A 60 -2.20 -3.99 -8.12
N MET A 61 -1.98 -2.76 -7.65
CA MET A 61 -1.01 -2.46 -6.61
C MET A 61 -1.37 -3.08 -5.26
N LEU A 62 -2.64 -2.95 -4.85
CA LEU A 62 -3.14 -3.58 -3.62
C LEU A 62 -2.97 -5.11 -3.65
N CYS A 63 -3.08 -5.73 -4.82
CA CYS A 63 -2.86 -7.16 -4.99
C CYS A 63 -1.37 -7.52 -4.94
N VAL A 64 -0.55 -6.91 -5.81
CA VAL A 64 0.86 -7.28 -6.02
C VAL A 64 1.71 -7.02 -4.79
N LEU A 65 1.62 -5.82 -4.21
CA LEU A 65 2.48 -5.42 -3.08
C LEU A 65 2.20 -6.25 -1.82
N THR A 66 0.99 -6.77 -1.66
CA THR A 66 0.59 -7.54 -0.48
C THR A 66 0.77 -9.05 -0.65
N ILE A 67 0.65 -9.57 -1.87
CA ILE A 67 0.77 -11.01 -2.12
C ILE A 67 2.21 -11.47 -2.32
N CYS A 68 3.10 -10.64 -2.89
CA CYS A 68 4.44 -11.08 -3.29
C CYS A 68 5.26 -11.70 -2.15
N GLY A 69 5.25 -11.12 -0.95
CA GLY A 69 5.97 -11.69 0.21
C GLY A 69 5.26 -12.85 0.90
N SER A 70 3.94 -12.90 0.80
CA SER A 70 3.11 -13.86 1.52
C SER A 70 2.81 -15.11 0.69
N PHE A 71 2.94 -15.05 -0.64
CA PHE A 71 2.49 -16.09 -1.57
C PHE A 71 3.04 -17.47 -1.24
N LEU A 72 4.35 -17.59 -1.01
CA LEU A 72 4.99 -18.88 -0.71
C LEU A 72 4.48 -19.46 0.62
N PHE A 73 4.24 -18.63 1.63
CA PHE A 73 3.69 -19.07 2.92
C PHE A 73 2.23 -19.52 2.79
N VAL A 74 1.42 -18.78 2.03
CA VAL A 74 0.02 -19.13 1.73
C VAL A 74 -0.04 -20.43 0.94
N TYR A 75 0.83 -20.60 -0.07
CA TYR A 75 0.92 -21.81 -0.87
C TYR A 75 1.31 -23.02 -0.02
N MET A 76 2.33 -22.90 0.84
CA MET A 76 2.73 -23.97 1.75
C MET A 76 1.60 -24.32 2.72
N LYS A 77 0.87 -23.32 3.23
CA LYS A 77 -0.25 -23.50 4.18
C LYS A 77 -1.48 -24.18 3.56
N ASN A 78 -1.73 -23.99 2.28
CA ASN A 78 -2.87 -24.61 1.59
C ASN A 78 -2.54 -25.98 0.97
N ASN A 79 -1.31 -26.47 1.09
CA ASN A 79 -0.87 -27.76 0.56
C ASN A 79 -0.57 -28.77 1.68
N ALA A 80 -0.48 -30.05 1.30
CA ALA A 80 -0.13 -31.15 2.21
C ALA A 80 1.23 -30.98 2.92
N MET A 81 2.11 -30.11 2.38
CA MET A 81 3.41 -29.79 2.98
C MET A 81 3.30 -29.05 4.32
N PHE A 82 2.15 -28.46 4.65
CA PHE A 82 1.97 -27.64 5.85
C PHE A 82 2.31 -28.38 7.16
N TYR A 83 1.75 -29.57 7.37
CA TYR A 83 1.94 -30.34 8.61
C TYR A 83 3.40 -30.82 8.76
N SER A 84 4.02 -31.24 7.67
CA SER A 84 5.44 -31.62 7.64
C SER A 84 6.37 -30.45 7.95
N LEU A 85 6.01 -29.25 7.49
CA LEU A 85 6.79 -28.04 7.73
C LEU A 85 6.63 -27.53 9.16
N ILE A 86 5.41 -27.59 9.70
CA ILE A 86 5.13 -27.21 11.09
C ILE A 86 5.78 -28.15 12.08
N SER A 87 5.79 -29.46 11.85
CA SER A 87 6.43 -30.40 12.78
C SER A 87 7.95 -30.16 12.90
N ARG A 88 8.58 -29.61 11.85
CA ARG A 88 10.02 -29.29 11.83
C ARG A 88 10.35 -27.90 12.39
N ILE A 89 9.53 -26.89 12.07
CA ILE A 89 9.87 -25.48 12.33
C ILE A 89 9.01 -24.88 13.46
N GLY A 90 7.80 -25.41 13.68
CA GLY A 90 6.81 -24.92 14.63
C GLY A 90 6.00 -23.73 14.12
N TYR A 91 4.76 -23.60 14.61
CA TYR A 91 3.82 -22.54 14.23
C TYR A 91 4.38 -21.12 14.43
N ARG A 92 5.03 -20.87 15.57
CA ARG A 92 5.55 -19.54 15.92
C ARG A 92 6.62 -19.05 14.94
N ARG A 93 7.54 -19.93 14.52
CA ARG A 93 8.60 -19.58 13.56
C ARG A 93 8.05 -19.43 12.15
N PHE A 94 7.07 -20.25 11.75
CA PHE A 94 6.37 -20.10 10.47
C PHE A 94 5.70 -18.72 10.35
N LEU A 95 4.90 -18.33 11.34
CA LEU A 95 4.23 -17.03 11.36
C LEU A 95 5.23 -15.87 11.38
N LYS A 96 6.28 -15.95 12.20
CA LYS A 96 7.33 -14.93 12.26
C LYS A 96 8.01 -14.72 10.90
N LYS A 97 8.36 -15.81 10.20
CA LYS A 97 8.99 -15.73 8.87
C LYS A 97 8.03 -15.15 7.83
N GLY A 98 6.75 -15.57 7.84
CA GLY A 98 5.73 -15.03 6.95
C GLY A 98 5.48 -13.54 7.16
N LEU A 99 5.45 -13.09 8.41
CA LEU A 99 5.28 -11.68 8.78
C LEU A 99 6.46 -10.84 8.27
N ILE A 100 7.70 -11.25 8.56
CA ILE A 100 8.90 -10.52 8.11
C ILE A 100 8.96 -10.47 6.58
N ALA A 101 8.71 -11.59 5.90
CA ALA A 101 8.72 -11.64 4.44
C ALA A 101 7.64 -10.71 3.83
N SER A 102 6.42 -10.74 4.39
CA SER A 102 5.32 -9.89 3.92
C SER A 102 5.63 -8.40 4.13
N PHE A 103 6.16 -8.04 5.30
CA PHE A 103 6.55 -6.66 5.59
C PHE A 103 7.67 -6.16 4.67
N CYS A 104 8.79 -6.88 4.62
CA CYS A 104 9.97 -6.45 3.87
C CYS A 104 9.70 -6.34 2.37
N THR A 105 8.92 -7.26 1.81
CA THR A 105 8.54 -7.20 0.40
C THR A 105 7.52 -6.10 0.11
N GLY A 106 6.49 -5.92 0.95
CA GLY A 106 5.51 -4.85 0.78
C GLY A 106 6.17 -3.46 0.86
N ALA A 107 6.96 -3.22 1.91
CA ALA A 107 7.70 -1.97 2.07
C ALA A 107 8.78 -1.77 0.99
N GLY A 108 9.51 -2.83 0.65
CA GLY A 108 10.57 -2.78 -0.37
C GLY A 108 10.03 -2.50 -1.78
N LEU A 109 8.95 -3.18 -2.18
CA LEU A 109 8.30 -2.94 -3.47
C LEU A 109 7.67 -1.55 -3.53
N ALA A 110 7.10 -1.05 -2.43
CA ALA A 110 6.59 0.33 -2.37
C ALA A 110 7.71 1.36 -2.58
N LEU A 111 8.87 1.19 -1.94
CA LEU A 111 10.02 2.07 -2.16
C LEU A 111 10.51 2.04 -3.61
N VAL A 112 10.64 0.84 -4.20
CA VAL A 112 11.02 0.69 -5.61
C VAL A 112 10.02 1.42 -6.52
N MET A 113 8.71 1.30 -6.25
CA MET A 113 7.69 2.03 -6.98
C MET A 113 7.84 3.55 -6.82
N PHE A 114 8.04 4.07 -5.60
CA PHE A 114 8.22 5.51 -5.40
C PHE A 114 9.43 6.05 -6.17
N PHE A 115 10.58 5.37 -6.09
CA PHE A 115 11.76 5.74 -6.86
C PHE A 115 11.49 5.67 -8.36
N TYR A 116 10.81 4.63 -8.83
CA TYR A 116 10.45 4.49 -10.23
C TYR A 116 9.55 5.64 -10.71
N HIS A 117 8.53 6.02 -9.94
CA HIS A 117 7.67 7.16 -10.25
C HIS A 117 8.45 8.48 -10.26
N LEU A 118 9.28 8.74 -9.25
CA LEU A 118 10.08 9.96 -9.19
C LEU A 118 11.04 10.07 -10.37
N ILE A 119 11.73 8.99 -10.74
CA ILE A 119 12.63 8.96 -11.91
C ILE A 119 11.85 9.23 -13.19
N THR A 120 10.72 8.55 -13.38
CA THR A 120 9.89 8.69 -14.59
C THR A 120 9.36 10.11 -14.72
N LEU A 121 8.81 10.69 -13.65
CA LEU A 121 8.32 12.08 -13.65
C LEU A 121 9.44 13.09 -13.93
N THR A 122 10.62 12.88 -13.34
CA THR A 122 11.81 13.72 -13.56
C THR A 122 12.27 13.66 -15.02
N LEU A 123 12.20 12.50 -15.66
CA LEU A 123 12.64 12.30 -17.05
C LEU A 123 11.63 12.82 -18.09
N PHE A 124 10.31 12.71 -17.83
CA PHE A 124 9.28 12.97 -18.84
C PHE A 124 8.48 14.28 -18.65
N ILE A 125 8.47 14.89 -17.47
CA ILE A 125 7.77 16.18 -17.22
C ILE A 125 8.78 17.30 -17.01
N ARG A 126 9.46 17.32 -15.86
CA ARG A 126 10.51 18.26 -15.47
C ARG A 126 11.19 17.76 -14.20
N PRO A 127 12.43 18.17 -13.90
CA PRO A 127 13.05 17.83 -12.62
C PRO A 127 12.29 18.47 -11.46
N LEU A 128 12.24 17.76 -10.32
CA LEU A 128 11.64 18.24 -9.07
C LEU A 128 12.14 19.66 -8.76
N SER A 129 11.24 20.64 -8.80
CA SER A 129 11.56 22.00 -8.39
C SER A 129 11.53 22.08 -6.87
N VAL A 130 12.68 22.32 -6.25
CA VAL A 130 12.81 22.54 -4.80
C VAL A 130 12.52 24.02 -4.46
N THR A 131 11.43 24.55 -5.02
CA THR A 131 11.03 25.95 -4.81
C THR A 131 9.74 25.97 -3.99
N PRO A 132 9.68 26.72 -2.88
CA PRO A 132 8.51 26.75 -2.01
C PRO A 132 7.28 27.22 -2.78
N ILE A 133 6.23 26.41 -2.75
CA ILE A 133 4.96 26.70 -3.43
C ILE A 133 4.25 27.79 -2.62
N GLN A 134 3.77 28.85 -3.30
CA GLN A 134 2.96 29.88 -2.64
C GLN A 134 1.67 29.26 -2.10
N SER A 135 1.45 29.40 -0.81
CA SER A 135 0.40 28.76 0.02
C SER A 135 -1.06 29.03 -0.39
N TYR A 136 -1.30 29.89 -1.39
CA TYR A 136 -2.66 30.32 -1.76
C TYR A 136 -3.40 29.34 -2.70
N ILE A 137 -2.74 28.29 -3.21
CA ILE A 137 -3.33 27.22 -4.03
C ILE A 137 -3.48 25.90 -3.24
N ALA A 138 -3.03 25.88 -1.96
CA ALA A 138 -2.68 24.69 -1.20
C ALA A 138 -3.84 23.92 -0.53
N ASP A 139 -5.09 24.40 -0.58
CA ASP A 139 -6.22 23.74 0.10
C ASP A 139 -6.58 22.34 -0.47
N THR A 140 -5.97 21.95 -1.59
CA THR A 140 -6.15 20.65 -2.25
C THR A 140 -4.88 19.79 -2.31
N ILE A 141 -3.76 20.29 -1.78
CA ILE A 141 -2.45 19.70 -2.00
C ILE A 141 -2.02 18.93 -0.74
N ALA A 142 -1.44 17.74 -0.93
CA ALA A 142 -0.93 16.88 0.13
C ALA A 142 -0.08 17.64 1.18
N PHE A 143 -0.19 17.27 2.46
CA PHE A 143 0.57 17.86 3.58
C PHE A 143 2.09 17.91 3.34
N PHE A 144 2.63 16.94 2.59
CA PHE A 144 4.06 16.82 2.30
C PHE A 144 4.51 17.57 1.03
N ASP A 145 3.61 18.26 0.31
CA ASP A 145 3.93 19.01 -0.90
C ASP A 145 4.28 20.48 -0.57
N ASP A 146 5.38 20.66 0.15
CA ASP A 146 5.91 21.97 0.57
C ASP A 146 7.10 22.43 -0.30
N GLY A 147 7.38 21.70 -1.39
CA GLY A 147 8.56 21.91 -2.23
C GLY A 147 9.89 21.50 -1.58
N ASN A 148 9.87 20.81 -0.42
CA ASN A 148 11.05 20.33 0.27
C ASN A 148 11.29 18.84 0.00
N LEU A 149 12.51 18.49 -0.45
CA LEU A 149 12.92 17.10 -0.66
C LEU A 149 12.76 16.26 0.62
N TRP A 150 13.00 16.86 1.79
CA TRP A 150 12.90 16.18 3.06
C TRP A 150 11.47 15.69 3.35
N SER A 151 10.46 16.49 3.00
CA SER A 151 9.04 16.15 3.17
C SER A 151 8.64 15.01 2.23
N THR A 152 9.16 14.98 1.01
CA THR A 152 8.99 13.83 0.09
C THR A 152 9.64 12.55 0.63
N VAL A 153 10.84 12.65 1.23
CA VAL A 153 11.52 11.50 1.86
C VAL A 153 10.72 10.98 3.07
N GLN A 154 10.22 11.88 3.92
CA GLN A 154 9.36 11.52 5.05
C GLN A 154 8.08 10.82 4.59
N PHE A 155 7.43 11.36 3.54
CA PHE A 155 6.28 10.73 2.95
C PHE A 155 6.59 9.32 2.42
N CYS A 156 7.65 9.16 1.61
CA CYS A 156 8.01 7.87 1.02
C CYS A 156 8.33 6.82 2.10
N THR A 157 9.01 7.22 3.17
CA THR A 157 9.33 6.32 4.28
C THR A 157 8.09 5.92 5.08
N LEU A 158 7.23 6.87 5.45
CA LEU A 158 5.97 6.58 6.16
C LEU A 158 5.03 5.72 5.31
N SER A 159 4.88 6.06 4.03
CA SER A 159 4.06 5.31 3.08
C SER A 159 4.60 3.88 2.88
N ALA A 160 5.92 3.70 2.74
CA ALA A 160 6.52 2.37 2.64
C ALA A 160 6.28 1.52 3.90
N LEU A 161 6.39 2.12 5.09
CA LEU A 161 6.03 1.45 6.34
C LEU A 161 4.55 1.06 6.35
N GLY A 162 3.67 1.95 5.91
CA GLY A 162 2.24 1.69 5.76
C GLY A 162 1.94 0.49 4.85
N TRP A 163 2.56 0.43 3.68
CA TRP A 163 2.47 -0.71 2.76
C TRP A 163 2.97 -2.01 3.39
N GLY A 164 4.07 -1.96 4.16
CA GLY A 164 4.58 -3.11 4.91
C GLY A 164 3.58 -3.62 5.95
N VAL A 165 2.97 -2.71 6.73
CA VAL A 165 1.94 -3.04 7.74
C VAL A 165 0.71 -3.63 7.08
N TYR A 166 0.26 -3.04 5.98
CA TYR A 166 -0.88 -3.54 5.22
C TYR A 166 -0.63 -4.94 4.64
N ALA A 167 0.58 -5.21 4.14
CA ALA A 167 0.97 -6.55 3.68
C ALA A 167 0.92 -7.60 4.82
N ILE A 168 1.33 -7.24 6.05
CA ILE A 168 1.16 -8.11 7.22
C ILE A 168 -0.33 -8.39 7.49
N PHE A 169 -1.16 -7.35 7.42
CA PHE A 169 -2.59 -7.47 7.65
C PHE A 169 -3.25 -8.41 6.64
N VAL A 170 -2.97 -8.24 5.34
CA VAL A 170 -3.45 -9.14 4.28
C VAL A 170 -2.92 -10.56 4.47
N PHE A 171 -1.65 -10.74 4.84
CA PHE A 171 -1.12 -12.06 5.16
C PHE A 171 -1.92 -12.73 6.29
N SER A 172 -2.27 -11.99 7.34
CA SER A 172 -3.07 -12.52 8.45
C SER A 172 -4.45 -13.04 7.98
N ILE A 173 -5.10 -12.32 7.07
CA ILE A 173 -6.39 -12.72 6.48
C ILE A 173 -6.20 -13.97 5.62
N ASN A 174 -5.13 -14.00 4.83
CA ASN A 174 -4.82 -15.13 3.93
C ASN A 174 -4.58 -16.46 4.68
N LEU A 175 -4.21 -16.42 5.96
CA LEU A 175 -4.14 -17.63 6.79
C LEU A 175 -5.49 -18.35 6.91
N TRP A 176 -6.60 -17.61 6.87
CA TRP A 176 -7.96 -18.16 6.97
C TRP A 176 -8.48 -18.71 5.65
N ILE A 177 -7.97 -18.24 4.51
CA ILE A 177 -8.43 -18.63 3.18
C ILE A 177 -7.85 -19.98 2.78
N LYS A 178 -8.72 -20.99 2.58
CA LYS A 178 -8.30 -22.37 2.25
C LYS A 178 -7.79 -22.56 0.81
N LYS A 179 -8.22 -21.71 -0.15
CA LYS A 179 -7.84 -21.82 -1.56
C LYS A 179 -6.84 -20.75 -1.95
N THR A 180 -5.67 -21.15 -2.45
CA THR A 180 -4.60 -20.22 -2.86
C THR A 180 -5.03 -19.18 -3.90
N PRO A 181 -5.82 -19.51 -4.95
CA PRO A 181 -6.26 -18.51 -5.91
C PRO A 181 -7.10 -17.38 -5.27
N LEU A 182 -7.95 -17.70 -4.29
CA LEU A 182 -8.75 -16.71 -3.58
C LEU A 182 -7.88 -15.80 -2.69
N ALA A 183 -6.77 -16.31 -2.18
CA ALA A 183 -5.84 -15.54 -1.36
C ALA A 183 -5.05 -14.50 -2.17
N ILE A 184 -4.89 -14.71 -3.49
CA ILE A 184 -4.22 -13.74 -4.37
C ILE A 184 -5.03 -12.44 -4.46
N GLY A 185 -6.33 -12.55 -4.74
CA GLY A 185 -7.23 -11.38 -4.87
C GLY A 185 -7.73 -10.81 -3.53
N ALA A 186 -7.39 -11.44 -2.40
CA ALA A 186 -7.85 -11.00 -1.09
C ALA A 186 -7.31 -9.61 -0.73
N GLY A 187 -6.05 -9.32 -1.07
CA GLY A 187 -5.44 -8.01 -0.83
C GLY A 187 -6.24 -6.88 -1.48
N SER A 188 -6.52 -6.99 -2.78
CA SER A 188 -7.33 -5.98 -3.49
C SER A 188 -8.76 -5.87 -2.95
N LEU A 189 -9.43 -6.99 -2.66
CA LEU A 189 -10.81 -6.96 -2.15
C LEU A 189 -10.90 -6.27 -0.79
N VAL A 190 -10.02 -6.66 0.13
CA VAL A 190 -9.93 -6.04 1.46
C VAL A 190 -9.54 -4.57 1.33
N GLY A 191 -8.63 -4.25 0.41
CA GLY A 191 -8.17 -2.88 0.20
C GLY A 191 -9.27 -1.96 -0.29
N VAL A 192 -10.06 -2.38 -1.28
CA VAL A 192 -11.19 -1.61 -1.80
C VAL A 192 -12.23 -1.35 -0.70
N VAL A 193 -12.56 -2.37 0.10
CA VAL A 193 -13.50 -2.22 1.22
C VAL A 193 -13.00 -1.22 2.26
N LEU A 194 -11.73 -1.32 2.65
CA LEU A 194 -11.12 -0.43 3.65
C LEU A 194 -10.82 0.98 3.11
N PHE A 195 -10.84 1.16 1.79
CA PHE A 195 -10.79 2.47 1.18
C PHE A 195 -12.18 3.11 1.12
N MET A 196 -13.20 2.36 0.68
CA MET A 196 -14.55 2.88 0.42
C MET A 196 -15.42 3.01 1.67
N VAL A 197 -15.50 1.97 2.51
CA VAL A 197 -16.46 1.95 3.63
C VAL A 197 -16.16 3.07 4.64
N PRO A 198 -14.91 3.25 5.10
CA PRO A 198 -14.62 4.34 6.02
C PRO A 198 -14.83 5.71 5.39
N ALA A 199 -14.63 5.85 4.07
CA ALA A 199 -14.86 7.09 3.36
C ALA A 199 -16.33 7.48 3.26
N LEU A 200 -17.21 6.51 2.99
CA LEU A 200 -18.64 6.75 2.99
C LEU A 200 -19.14 7.09 4.40
N MET A 201 -18.65 6.38 5.43
CA MET A 201 -19.07 6.60 6.82
C MET A 201 -18.58 7.95 7.36
N ALA A 202 -17.37 8.38 7.01
CA ALA A 202 -16.83 9.67 7.42
C ALA A 202 -17.56 10.88 6.79
N GLN A 203 -18.27 10.69 5.67
CA GLN A 203 -19.12 11.75 5.09
C GLN A 203 -20.48 11.88 5.78
N VAL A 204 -21.00 10.79 6.34
CA VAL A 204 -22.29 10.76 7.03
C VAL A 204 -22.16 11.19 8.50
N LEU A 205 -21.00 10.89 9.10
CA LEU A 205 -20.72 11.14 10.51
C LEU A 205 -19.93 12.44 10.69
N ASN A 206 -20.16 13.15 11.79
CA ASN A 206 -19.44 14.38 12.13
C ASN A 206 -18.63 14.23 13.43
N GLY A 207 -17.61 15.09 13.58
CA GLY A 207 -16.81 15.19 14.80
C GLY A 207 -15.94 13.96 15.08
N PHE A 208 -15.91 13.51 16.34
CA PHE A 208 -15.03 12.43 16.83
C PHE A 208 -15.19 11.11 16.06
N LEU A 209 -16.43 10.74 15.70
CA LEU A 209 -16.71 9.52 14.95
C LEU A 209 -16.08 9.55 13.55
N ALA A 210 -16.10 10.70 12.87
CA ALA A 210 -15.42 10.85 11.58
C ALA A 210 -13.91 10.65 11.71
N GLY A 211 -13.31 11.17 12.79
CA GLY A 211 -11.90 10.94 13.12
C GLY A 211 -11.55 9.47 13.36
N LEU A 212 -12.43 8.70 14.01
CA LEU A 212 -12.25 7.25 14.14
C LEU A 212 -12.34 6.54 12.78
N PHE A 213 -13.33 6.85 11.94
CA PHE A 213 -13.39 6.23 10.61
C PHE A 213 -12.19 6.60 9.73
N TYR A 214 -11.63 7.80 9.91
CA TYR A 214 -10.39 8.19 9.24
C TYR A 214 -9.21 7.28 9.63
N THR A 215 -9.03 6.93 10.91
CA THR A 215 -7.93 6.01 11.31
C THR A 215 -8.09 4.60 10.73
N PHE A 216 -9.33 4.14 10.51
CA PHE A 216 -9.58 2.86 9.84
C PHE A 216 -9.38 2.91 8.33
N GLN A 217 -9.44 4.09 7.72
CA GLN A 217 -9.32 4.22 6.27
C GLN A 217 -7.93 3.82 5.79
N LEU A 218 -7.88 3.01 4.74
CA LEU A 218 -6.62 2.50 4.21
C LEU A 218 -5.68 3.62 3.70
N SER A 219 -6.21 4.72 3.18
CA SER A 219 -5.40 5.85 2.72
C SER A 219 -4.56 6.48 3.83
N THR A 220 -5.03 6.50 5.09
CA THR A 220 -4.25 7.05 6.21
C THR A 220 -3.02 6.22 6.53
N LEU A 221 -3.06 4.93 6.20
CA LEU A 221 -1.93 4.02 6.32
C LEU A 221 -1.01 4.12 5.09
N LEU A 222 -1.57 4.00 3.89
CA LEU A 222 -0.79 3.87 2.65
C LEU A 222 -0.25 5.19 2.13
N VAL A 223 -1.00 6.29 2.28
CA VAL A 223 -0.69 7.58 1.69
C VAL A 223 -0.94 8.67 2.75
N PRO A 224 -0.13 8.72 3.82
CA PRO A 224 -0.38 9.62 4.93
C PRO A 224 -0.26 11.07 4.48
N GLY A 225 -1.16 11.93 4.96
CA GLY A 225 -1.09 13.36 4.67
C GLY A 225 -1.79 13.81 3.39
N THR A 226 -2.41 12.92 2.60
CA THR A 226 -2.91 13.27 1.26
C THR A 226 -4.43 13.27 1.12
N VAL A 227 -5.17 12.60 2.01
CA VAL A 227 -6.64 12.59 2.01
C VAL A 227 -7.14 13.34 3.22
N THR A 228 -7.88 14.43 3.01
CA THR A 228 -8.63 15.12 4.06
C THR A 228 -10.10 14.81 3.99
N TYR A 229 -10.73 14.74 5.17
CA TYR A 229 -12.16 14.96 5.27
C TYR A 229 -12.42 16.41 5.62
N ARG A 230 -13.58 16.93 5.22
CA ARG A 230 -14.03 18.29 5.53
C ARG A 230 -13.98 18.64 7.03
N VAL A 231 -13.90 17.62 7.90
CA VAL A 231 -13.87 17.71 9.37
C VAL A 231 -12.44 17.69 9.94
N ILE A 232 -11.43 17.23 9.19
CA ILE A 232 -10.05 17.07 9.66
C ILE A 232 -9.13 18.00 8.87
N PRO A 233 -8.52 19.01 9.51
CA PRO A 233 -7.54 19.87 8.85
C PRO A 233 -6.35 19.06 8.33
N LEU A 234 -5.81 19.48 7.18
CA LEU A 234 -4.66 18.84 6.52
C LEU A 234 -3.48 18.66 7.50
N ASP A 235 -3.22 19.65 8.36
CA ASP A 235 -2.12 19.67 9.33
C ASP A 235 -2.18 18.55 10.38
N HIS A 236 -3.37 18.00 10.61
CA HIS A 236 -3.57 16.93 11.59
C HIS A 236 -3.61 15.53 10.95
N THR A 237 -3.69 15.43 9.63
CA THR A 237 -3.86 14.14 8.93
C THR A 237 -2.71 13.16 9.18
N VAL A 238 -1.46 13.63 9.20
CA VAL A 238 -0.28 12.79 9.47
C VAL A 238 -0.28 12.26 10.90
N SER A 239 -0.85 13.00 11.86
CA SER A 239 -0.93 12.57 13.26
C SER A 239 -1.76 11.29 13.45
N TYR A 240 -2.64 10.96 12.49
CA TYR A 240 -3.45 9.75 12.50
C TYR A 240 -2.71 8.49 12.03
N PHE A 241 -1.57 8.63 11.34
CA PHE A 241 -0.75 7.52 10.88
C PHE A 241 -0.36 6.51 11.97
N PRO A 242 0.23 6.91 13.12
CA PRO A 242 0.59 5.94 14.17
C PRO A 242 -0.61 5.18 14.73
N TYR A 243 -1.78 5.81 14.83
CA TYR A 243 -3.00 5.16 15.28
C TYR A 243 -3.48 4.13 14.25
N SER A 244 -3.44 4.47 12.96
CA SER A 244 -3.74 3.53 11.87
C SER A 244 -2.79 2.32 11.92
N VAL A 245 -1.48 2.55 12.00
CA VAL A 245 -0.48 1.47 12.14
C VAL A 245 -0.80 0.54 13.33
N ALA A 246 -1.12 1.12 14.49
CA ALA A 246 -1.47 0.36 15.69
C ALA A 246 -2.73 -0.51 15.49
N ILE A 247 -3.77 0.03 14.85
CA ILE A 247 -5.01 -0.68 14.56
C ILE A 247 -4.75 -1.86 13.61
N TYR A 248 -4.09 -1.61 12.47
CA TYR A 248 -3.84 -2.64 11.47
C TYR A 248 -2.93 -3.76 12.00
N LEU A 249 -1.87 -3.42 12.75
CA LEU A 249 -1.02 -4.41 13.41
C LEU A 249 -1.77 -5.16 14.51
N GLY A 250 -2.58 -4.47 15.32
CA GLY A 250 -3.41 -5.07 16.37
C GLY A 250 -4.38 -6.11 15.80
N LEU A 251 -5.12 -5.75 14.75
CA LEU A 251 -6.02 -6.66 14.05
C LEU A 251 -5.27 -7.84 13.41
N ALA A 252 -4.12 -7.59 12.79
CA ALA A 252 -3.30 -8.64 12.20
C ALA A 252 -2.79 -9.64 13.26
N MET A 253 -2.31 -9.14 14.40
CA MET A 253 -1.84 -9.95 15.52
C MET A 253 -2.97 -10.77 16.14
N LEU A 254 -4.13 -10.15 16.36
CA LEU A 254 -5.32 -10.84 16.87
C LEU A 254 -5.75 -11.97 15.92
N SER A 255 -5.84 -11.68 14.62
CA SER A 255 -6.19 -12.66 13.59
C SER A 255 -5.21 -13.84 13.56
N MET A 256 -3.90 -13.56 13.58
CA MET A 256 -2.86 -14.61 13.62
C MET A 256 -2.93 -15.45 14.90
N TYR A 257 -3.18 -14.82 16.05
CA TYR A 257 -3.30 -15.51 17.33
C TYR A 257 -4.50 -16.46 17.36
N LEU A 258 -5.67 -15.98 16.93
CA LEU A 258 -6.89 -16.79 16.84
C LEU A 258 -6.71 -17.96 15.88
N TRP A 259 -6.10 -17.72 14.71
CA TRP A 259 -5.81 -18.77 13.75
C TRP A 259 -4.87 -19.84 14.31
N LYS A 260 -3.80 -19.41 14.99
CA LYS A 260 -2.84 -20.32 15.63
C LYS A 260 -3.55 -21.20 16.66
N LYS A 261 -4.33 -20.60 17.56
CA LYS A 261 -5.06 -21.32 18.61
C LYS A 261 -6.03 -22.35 18.02
N GLN A 262 -6.78 -21.99 16.98
CA GLN A 262 -7.68 -22.91 16.30
C GLN A 262 -6.92 -24.10 15.69
N LYS A 263 -5.76 -23.85 15.09
CA LYS A 263 -4.95 -24.92 14.48
C LYS A 263 -4.33 -25.86 15.48
N GLU A 264 -3.90 -25.36 16.63
CA GLU A 264 -3.39 -26.18 17.73
C GLU A 264 -4.48 -27.06 18.37
N GLN A 265 -5.75 -26.65 18.32
CA GLN A 265 -6.89 -27.45 18.83
C GLN A 265 -7.41 -28.49 17.83
N SER A 266 -7.07 -28.35 16.55
CA SER A 266 -7.54 -29.23 15.46
C SER A 266 -6.57 -30.36 15.09
N VAL A 267 -5.45 -30.45 15.80
CA VAL A 267 -4.41 -31.50 15.68
C VAL A 267 -4.53 -32.41 16.89
#